data_AF-A0A7Y5D376-F1
#
_entry.id   AF-A0A7Y5D376-F1
#
_cell.length_a   1.000
_cell.length_b   1.000
_cell.length_c   1.000
_cell.angle_alpha   90.00
_cell.angle_beta   90.00
_cell.angle_gamma   90.00
#
_symmetry.space_group_name_H-M   'P 1'
#
loop_
_entity.id
_entity.type
_entity.pdbx_description
1 polymer ?
#
loop_
_entity_poly.entity_id
_entity_poly.type
_entity_poly.pdbx_seq_one_letter_code
_entity_poly.pdbx_strand_id
1 'polypeptide(L)'
;MSLLSSFTKGSRLQAAIKTVAEARKSEGGKADQLFIKAYAAFAEILSGDLVSAQSLYNWGFALLQQARTKTGDTAIKLYEEAITKFSFCSTVDPNFLGAAIDGGVALMELARLKAVGIDNVLYAFAKEHFERAEKIHKGSAVYNLACIHSLMGNDDACLSALSNAVKHGSLPSEQEVLSDPDLENVKTKSWFLDFIASLHTIVEKSEPMAEAQVKQKKYALVQSEVKTKIQASVAEVAPIGEAAVIDAEDSSIITSEH
;
A
#
# COMPACT_ATOMS: atom_id res chain seq x y z
N MET A 1 -25.66 21.85 5.57
CA MET A 1 -25.26 21.06 4.38
C MET A 1 -25.96 19.70 4.44
N SER A 2 -26.71 19.33 3.40
CA SER A 2 -27.57 18.12 3.38
C SER A 2 -26.77 16.85 3.07
N LEU A 3 -27.11 15.72 3.73
CA LEU A 3 -26.50 14.39 3.50
C LEU A 3 -26.59 13.91 2.04
N LEU A 4 -27.60 14.39 1.29
CA LEU A 4 -27.77 14.09 -0.13
C LEU A 4 -26.68 14.77 -0.99
N SER A 5 -26.19 15.94 -0.56
CA SER A 5 -25.13 16.67 -1.26
C SER A 5 -23.74 16.02 -1.06
N SER A 6 -23.49 15.39 0.09
CA SER A 6 -22.25 14.64 0.33
C SER A 6 -22.23 13.30 -0.41
N PHE A 7 -23.36 12.61 -0.49
CA PHE A 7 -23.48 11.33 -1.22
C PHE A 7 -23.21 11.48 -2.73
N THR A 8 -23.77 12.52 -3.35
CA THR A 8 -23.57 12.82 -4.79
C THR A 8 -22.18 13.36 -5.13
N LYS A 9 -21.41 13.85 -4.14
CA LYS A 9 -20.02 14.28 -4.33
C LYS A 9 -19.05 13.10 -4.29
N GLY A 10 -19.23 12.18 -3.34
CA GLY A 10 -18.45 10.95 -3.27
C GLY A 10 -18.56 10.10 -4.54
N SER A 11 -19.78 9.98 -5.10
CA SER A 11 -19.99 9.25 -6.36
C SER A 11 -19.28 9.90 -7.57
N ARG A 12 -19.27 11.23 -7.65
CA ARG A 12 -18.56 11.98 -8.71
C ARG A 12 -17.04 11.83 -8.63
N LEU A 13 -16.48 11.91 -7.43
CA LEU A 13 -15.04 11.67 -7.23
C LEU A 13 -14.65 10.25 -7.67
N GLN A 14 -15.44 9.24 -7.28
CA GLN A 14 -15.18 7.87 -7.70
C GLN A 14 -15.29 7.67 -9.21
N ALA A 15 -16.23 8.34 -9.88
CA ALA A 15 -16.33 8.32 -11.34
C ALA A 15 -15.09 8.94 -12.02
N ALA A 16 -14.56 10.05 -11.48
CA ALA A 16 -13.33 10.66 -11.97
C ALA A 16 -12.13 9.72 -11.79
N ILE A 17 -11.97 9.11 -10.60
CA ILE A 17 -10.90 8.12 -10.32
C ILE A 17 -11.00 6.92 -11.27
N LYS A 18 -12.22 6.42 -11.53
CA LYS A 18 -12.43 5.33 -12.50
C LYS A 18 -12.01 5.74 -13.91
N THR A 19 -12.29 6.98 -14.31
CA THR A 19 -11.88 7.52 -15.62
C THR A 19 -10.35 7.58 -15.73
N VAL A 20 -9.64 7.99 -14.67
CA VAL A 20 -8.16 7.94 -14.60
C VAL A 20 -7.66 6.50 -14.74
N ALA A 21 -8.28 5.54 -14.05
CA ALA A 21 -7.91 4.13 -14.17
C ALA A 21 -8.13 3.58 -15.59
N GLU A 22 -9.15 4.04 -16.30
CA GLU A 22 -9.38 3.70 -17.70
C GLU A 22 -8.36 4.37 -18.64
N ALA A 23 -8.00 5.62 -18.38
CA ALA A 23 -6.98 6.35 -19.13
C ALA A 23 -5.64 5.61 -19.08
N ARG A 24 -5.23 5.15 -17.89
CA ARG A 24 -3.99 4.38 -17.66
C ARG A 24 -3.95 3.02 -18.36
N LYS A 25 -5.10 2.47 -18.74
CA LYS A 25 -5.23 1.21 -19.50
C LYS A 25 -5.44 1.45 -21.00
N SER A 26 -5.45 2.71 -21.42
CA SER A 26 -5.63 3.14 -22.80
C SER A 26 -4.32 3.76 -23.31
N GLU A 27 -4.24 4.01 -24.61
CA GLU A 27 -3.06 4.59 -25.24
C GLU A 27 -3.42 5.75 -26.19
N GLY A 28 -2.41 6.53 -26.56
CA GLY A 28 -2.52 7.61 -27.54
C GLY A 28 -3.64 8.61 -27.25
N GLY A 29 -4.32 9.07 -28.31
CA GLY A 29 -5.37 10.08 -28.20
C GLY A 29 -6.56 9.66 -27.34
N LYS A 30 -6.86 8.36 -27.22
CA LYS A 30 -7.93 7.86 -26.33
C LYS A 30 -7.56 8.10 -24.87
N ALA A 31 -6.34 7.75 -24.47
CA ALA A 31 -5.86 8.02 -23.12
C ALA A 31 -5.92 9.52 -22.80
N ASP A 32 -5.48 10.36 -23.73
CA ASP A 32 -5.47 11.81 -23.54
C ASP A 32 -6.87 12.40 -23.34
N GLN A 33 -7.86 11.95 -24.12
CA GLN A 33 -9.25 12.38 -23.93
C GLN A 33 -9.81 11.96 -22.57
N LEU A 34 -9.47 10.77 -22.09
CA LEU A 34 -9.88 10.29 -20.77
C LEU A 34 -9.23 11.11 -19.65
N PHE A 35 -7.95 11.47 -19.77
CA PHE A 35 -7.30 12.38 -18.83
C PHE A 35 -7.93 13.76 -18.81
N ILE A 36 -8.19 14.36 -19.98
CA ILE A 36 -8.89 15.66 -20.11
C ILE A 36 -10.25 15.60 -19.40
N LYS A 37 -11.02 14.52 -19.62
CA LYS A 37 -12.32 14.31 -18.97
C LYS A 37 -12.17 14.20 -17.44
N ALA A 38 -11.17 13.47 -16.95
CA ALA A 38 -10.91 13.36 -15.52
C ALA A 38 -10.53 14.71 -14.90
N TYR A 39 -9.70 15.51 -15.58
CA TYR A 39 -9.30 16.84 -15.11
C TYR A 39 -10.49 17.80 -15.01
N ALA A 40 -11.37 17.81 -16.00
CA ALA A 40 -12.61 18.58 -15.95
C ALA A 40 -13.47 18.18 -14.75
N ALA A 41 -13.63 16.87 -14.50
CA ALA A 41 -14.38 16.39 -13.34
C ALA A 41 -13.74 16.80 -12.00
N PHE A 42 -12.42 16.74 -11.87
CA PHE A 42 -11.74 17.21 -10.67
C PHE A 42 -11.89 18.73 -10.47
N ALA A 43 -11.82 19.52 -11.55
CA ALA A 43 -12.02 20.96 -11.50
C ALA A 43 -13.45 21.32 -11.02
N GLU A 44 -14.47 20.62 -11.52
CA GLU A 44 -15.86 20.80 -11.09
C GLU A 44 -16.04 20.44 -9.61
N ILE A 45 -15.44 19.33 -9.15
CA ILE A 45 -15.48 18.91 -7.75
C ILE A 45 -14.89 19.99 -6.83
N LEU A 46 -13.75 20.56 -7.21
CA LEU A 46 -13.06 21.57 -6.42
C LEU A 46 -13.74 22.95 -6.46
N SER A 47 -14.48 23.29 -7.52
CA SER A 47 -15.16 24.58 -7.66
C SER A 47 -16.45 24.70 -6.81
N GLY A 48 -17.01 23.59 -6.32
CA GLY A 48 -18.30 23.56 -5.61
C GLY A 48 -18.23 23.50 -4.07
N ASP A 49 -17.27 24.21 -3.45
CA ASP A 49 -17.05 24.37 -1.99
C ASP A 49 -16.44 23.18 -1.21
N LEU A 50 -15.69 22.27 -1.85
CA LEU A 50 -14.95 21.25 -1.10
C LEU A 50 -13.56 20.98 -1.71
N VAL A 51 -12.60 21.83 -1.37
CA VAL A 51 -11.19 21.47 -1.54
C VAL A 51 -10.88 20.36 -0.55
N SER A 52 -10.84 19.11 -1.02
CA SER A 52 -10.41 17.97 -0.21
C SER A 52 -9.02 17.51 -0.63
N ALA A 53 -8.20 17.13 0.36
CA ALA A 53 -6.88 16.55 0.11
C ALA A 53 -6.96 15.35 -0.85
N GLN A 54 -7.99 14.50 -0.69
CA GLN A 54 -8.23 13.36 -1.57
C GLN A 54 -8.43 13.78 -3.03
N SER A 55 -9.27 14.78 -3.31
CA SER A 55 -9.51 15.26 -4.68
C SER A 55 -8.24 15.84 -5.31
N LEU A 56 -7.50 16.64 -4.54
CA LEU A 56 -6.22 17.23 -4.98
C LEU A 56 -5.18 16.15 -5.27
N TYR A 57 -5.02 15.17 -4.38
CA TYR A 57 -4.12 14.05 -4.56
C TYR A 57 -4.47 13.26 -5.83
N ASN A 58 -5.74 12.88 -6.03
CA ASN A 58 -6.12 12.08 -7.21
C ASN A 58 -5.94 12.84 -8.51
N TRP A 59 -6.13 14.16 -8.52
CA TRP A 59 -5.82 14.98 -9.69
C TRP A 59 -4.30 15.03 -9.93
N GLY A 60 -3.49 15.29 -8.90
CA GLY A 60 -2.03 15.24 -8.99
C GLY A 60 -1.52 13.89 -9.50
N PHE A 61 -2.07 12.80 -8.97
CA PHE A 61 -1.77 11.45 -9.41
C PHE A 61 -2.12 11.24 -10.89
N ALA A 62 -3.29 11.70 -11.34
CA ALA A 62 -3.68 11.59 -12.74
C ALA A 62 -2.75 12.39 -13.68
N LEU A 63 -2.28 13.57 -13.26
CA LEU A 63 -1.28 14.37 -13.98
C LEU A 63 0.07 13.66 -14.04
N LEU A 64 0.55 13.14 -12.91
CA LEU A 64 1.78 12.34 -12.82
C LEU A 64 1.73 11.13 -13.76
N GLN A 65 0.62 10.39 -13.77
CA GLN A 65 0.46 9.24 -14.67
C GLN A 65 0.45 9.65 -16.14
N GLN A 66 -0.19 10.76 -16.51
CA GLN A 66 -0.15 11.25 -17.90
C GLN A 66 1.26 11.73 -18.27
N ALA A 67 1.95 12.45 -17.38
CA ALA A 67 3.29 13.00 -17.62
C ALA A 67 4.28 11.90 -18.04
N ARG A 68 4.22 10.73 -17.40
CA ARG A 68 5.04 9.54 -17.73
C ARG A 68 4.83 8.99 -19.14
N THR A 69 3.71 9.32 -19.79
CA THR A 69 3.41 8.92 -21.18
C THR A 69 3.82 9.96 -22.22
N LYS A 70 4.34 11.11 -21.78
CA LYS A 70 4.69 12.26 -22.62
C LYS A 70 6.19 12.52 -22.57
N THR A 71 6.64 13.39 -23.47
CA THR A 71 8.03 13.85 -23.54
C THR A 71 8.06 15.38 -23.72
N GLY A 72 9.26 15.96 -23.53
CA GLY A 72 9.50 17.40 -23.73
C GLY A 72 8.59 18.29 -22.89
N ASP A 73 8.24 19.45 -23.45
CA ASP A 73 7.48 20.51 -22.76
C ASP A 73 6.12 20.06 -22.23
N THR A 74 5.47 19.13 -22.93
CA THR A 74 4.18 18.59 -22.49
C THR A 74 4.32 17.80 -21.19
N ALA A 75 5.35 16.95 -21.09
CA ALA A 75 5.62 16.22 -19.86
C ALA A 75 6.02 17.17 -18.72
N ILE A 76 6.87 18.17 -19.01
CA ILE A 76 7.29 19.18 -18.02
C ILE A 76 6.08 19.88 -17.39
N LYS A 77 5.15 20.39 -18.21
CA LYS A 77 3.94 21.07 -17.73
C LYS A 77 3.08 20.16 -16.85
N LEU A 78 2.88 18.91 -17.27
CA LEU A 78 2.10 17.95 -16.51
C LEU A 78 2.75 17.63 -15.15
N TYR A 79 4.07 17.48 -15.09
CA TYR A 79 4.79 17.31 -13.81
C TYR A 79 4.67 18.54 -12.91
N GLU A 80 4.86 19.75 -13.44
CA GLU A 80 4.72 21.00 -12.68
C GLU A 80 3.31 21.18 -12.12
N GLU A 81 2.28 20.84 -12.89
CA GLU A 81 0.90 20.81 -12.43
C GLU A 81 0.66 19.72 -11.36
N ALA A 82 1.22 18.51 -11.54
CA ALA A 82 1.12 17.43 -10.55
C ALA A 82 1.72 17.85 -9.20
N ILE A 83 2.94 18.41 -9.22
CA ILE A 83 3.65 18.93 -8.04
C ILE A 83 2.81 20.01 -7.34
N THR A 84 2.18 20.90 -8.11
CA THR A 84 1.29 21.93 -7.58
C THR A 84 0.09 21.29 -6.86
N LYS A 85 -0.54 20.26 -7.43
CA LYS A 85 -1.66 19.56 -6.78
C LYS A 85 -1.25 18.83 -5.51
N PHE A 86 -0.09 18.17 -5.50
CA PHE A 86 0.43 17.51 -4.28
C PHE A 86 0.82 18.50 -3.19
N SER A 87 1.34 19.67 -3.57
CA SER A 87 1.66 20.76 -2.63
C SER A 87 0.39 21.33 -1.98
N PHE A 88 -0.66 21.56 -2.77
CA PHE A 88 -1.96 21.95 -2.21
C PHE A 88 -2.59 20.85 -1.38
N CYS A 89 -2.47 19.58 -1.79
CA CYS A 89 -2.93 18.45 -0.99
C CYS A 89 -2.27 18.45 0.40
N SER A 90 -0.95 18.64 0.44
CA SER A 90 -0.17 18.71 1.69
C SER A 90 -0.51 19.94 2.53
N THR A 91 -0.97 21.03 1.91
CA THR A 91 -1.44 22.22 2.63
C THR A 91 -2.79 21.96 3.32
N VAL A 92 -3.67 21.19 2.68
CA VAL A 92 -4.98 20.82 3.22
C VAL A 92 -4.87 19.70 4.27
N ASP A 93 -4.02 18.72 4.02
CA ASP A 93 -3.72 17.61 4.93
C ASP A 93 -2.21 17.31 4.92
N PRO A 94 -1.45 17.85 5.89
CA PRO A 94 -0.01 17.63 6.00
C PRO A 94 0.40 16.16 6.21
N ASN A 95 -0.53 15.30 6.62
CA ASN A 95 -0.28 13.87 6.87
C ASN A 95 -0.75 12.98 5.72
N PHE A 96 -1.10 13.56 4.56
CA PHE A 96 -1.50 12.79 3.39
C PHE A 96 -0.30 12.06 2.75
N LEU A 97 -0.07 10.82 3.18
CA LEU A 97 1.10 10.02 2.80
C LEU A 97 1.33 9.94 1.29
N GLY A 98 0.28 9.73 0.50
CA GLY A 98 0.39 9.62 -0.96
C GLY A 98 0.95 10.89 -1.61
N ALA A 99 0.57 12.08 -1.13
CA ALA A 99 1.05 13.35 -1.66
C ALA A 99 2.50 13.64 -1.27
N ALA A 100 2.92 13.16 -0.09
CA ALA A 100 4.32 13.21 0.31
C ALA A 100 5.19 12.34 -0.62
N ILE A 101 4.81 11.08 -0.87
CA ILE A 101 5.56 10.16 -1.73
C ILE A 101 5.52 10.59 -3.20
N ASP A 102 4.32 10.73 -3.78
CA ASP A 102 4.17 11.02 -5.21
C ASP A 102 4.66 12.43 -5.57
N GLY A 103 4.59 13.38 -4.63
CA GLY A 103 5.20 14.70 -4.80
C GLY A 103 6.71 14.62 -4.95
N GLY A 104 7.38 13.83 -4.11
CA GLY A 104 8.82 13.59 -4.23
C GLY A 104 9.20 12.88 -5.53
N VAL A 105 8.41 11.88 -5.93
CA VAL A 105 8.61 11.16 -7.20
C VAL A 105 8.44 12.10 -8.40
N ALA A 106 7.40 12.92 -8.44
CA ALA A 106 7.17 13.88 -9.51
C ALA A 106 8.32 14.90 -9.63
N LEU A 107 8.88 15.34 -8.49
CA LEU A 107 10.03 16.24 -8.45
C LEU A 107 11.30 15.57 -9.03
N MET A 108 11.60 14.32 -8.65
CA MET A 108 12.74 13.60 -9.21
C MET A 108 12.59 13.31 -10.70
N GLU A 109 11.39 12.90 -11.14
CA GLU A 109 11.11 12.66 -12.57
C GLU A 109 11.22 13.95 -13.39
N LEU A 110 10.74 15.09 -12.86
CA LEU A 110 10.92 16.40 -13.48
C LEU A 110 12.40 16.81 -13.54
N ALA A 111 13.17 16.56 -12.47
CA ALA A 111 14.59 16.88 -12.44
C ALA A 111 15.35 16.10 -13.52
N ARG A 112 15.09 14.80 -13.66
CA ARG A 112 15.64 13.97 -14.73
C ARG A 112 15.23 14.45 -16.12
N LEU A 113 13.94 14.76 -16.32
CA LEU A 113 13.44 15.24 -17.61
C LEU A 113 14.09 16.57 -18.02
N LYS A 114 14.36 17.47 -17.07
CA LYS A 114 15.04 18.75 -17.31
C LYS A 114 16.57 18.62 -17.33
N ALA A 115 17.11 17.42 -17.09
CA ALA A 115 18.54 17.14 -16.98
C ALA A 115 19.29 18.12 -16.05
N VAL A 116 18.67 18.49 -14.93
CA VAL A 116 19.29 19.40 -13.96
C VAL A 116 20.24 18.64 -13.03
N GLY A 117 21.26 19.34 -12.53
CA GLY A 117 22.22 18.80 -11.56
C GLY A 117 21.59 18.50 -10.19
N ILE A 118 22.29 17.70 -9.39
CA ILE A 118 21.86 17.31 -8.03
C ILE A 118 21.76 18.49 -7.06
N ASP A 119 22.45 19.59 -7.36
CA ASP A 119 22.39 20.87 -6.65
C ASP A 119 21.10 21.67 -6.92
N ASN A 120 20.28 21.23 -7.89
CA ASN A 120 19.02 21.87 -8.19
C ASN A 120 17.99 21.69 -7.07
N VAL A 121 17.19 22.74 -6.82
CA VAL A 121 16.13 22.77 -5.80
C VAL A 121 15.11 21.63 -5.93
N LEU A 122 14.91 21.06 -7.12
CA LEU A 122 14.00 19.93 -7.31
C LEU A 122 14.39 18.72 -6.46
N TYR A 123 15.68 18.39 -6.36
CA TYR A 123 16.12 17.27 -5.52
C TYR A 123 16.03 17.57 -4.02
N ALA A 124 16.29 18.82 -3.63
CA ALA A 124 16.10 19.27 -2.25
C ALA A 124 14.63 19.14 -1.82
N PHE A 125 13.70 19.61 -2.66
CA PHE A 125 12.27 19.46 -2.40
C PHE A 125 11.81 17.99 -2.44
N ALA A 126 12.36 17.17 -3.34
CA ALA A 126 12.05 15.74 -3.35
C ALA A 126 12.44 15.08 -2.03
N LYS A 127 13.63 15.40 -1.51
CA LYS A 127 14.11 14.93 -0.20
C LYS A 127 13.17 15.33 0.93
N GLU A 128 12.74 16.59 0.99
CA GLU A 128 11.78 17.07 2.00
C GLU A 128 10.44 16.32 1.95
N HIS A 129 9.97 16.01 0.74
CA HIS A 129 8.76 15.21 0.52
C HIS A 129 8.89 13.79 1.07
N PHE A 130 10.01 13.10 0.79
CA PHE A 130 10.25 11.75 1.32
C PHE A 130 10.52 11.73 2.83
N GLU A 131 11.23 12.73 3.37
CA GLU A 131 11.39 12.88 4.81
C GLU A 131 10.05 13.12 5.53
N ARG A 132 9.14 13.85 4.89
CA ARG A 132 7.76 13.99 5.38
C ARG A 132 7.03 12.65 5.35
N ALA A 133 7.14 11.89 4.26
CA ALA A 133 6.55 10.54 4.18
C ALA A 133 7.07 9.63 5.31
N GLU A 134 8.37 9.65 5.59
CA GLU A 134 8.97 8.89 6.71
C GLU A 134 8.49 9.33 8.10
N LYS A 135 8.18 10.62 8.28
CA LYS A 135 7.57 11.12 9.52
C LYS A 135 6.13 10.64 9.69
N ILE A 136 5.37 10.54 8.59
CA ILE A 136 3.98 10.05 8.59
C ILE A 136 3.96 8.53 8.80
N HIS A 137 4.77 7.80 8.04
CA HIS A 137 4.88 6.35 8.09
C HIS A 137 6.32 5.91 7.80
N LYS A 138 7.01 5.43 8.83
CA LYS A 138 8.39 4.94 8.72
C LYS A 138 8.52 3.78 7.73
N GLY A 139 9.51 3.86 6.85
CA GLY A 139 9.77 2.87 5.81
C GLY A 139 9.00 3.10 4.50
N SER A 140 8.15 4.12 4.42
CA SER A 140 7.31 4.36 3.24
C SER A 140 8.05 5.02 2.07
N ALA A 141 9.17 5.68 2.32
CA ALA A 141 9.97 6.40 1.32
C ALA A 141 11.50 6.23 1.51
N VAL A 142 11.95 5.35 2.41
CA VAL A 142 13.38 5.08 2.64
C VAL A 142 14.14 4.66 1.39
N TYR A 143 13.52 3.94 0.46
CA TYR A 143 14.16 3.59 -0.82
C TYR A 143 14.39 4.85 -1.67
N ASN A 144 13.39 5.75 -1.76
CA ASN A 144 13.55 7.01 -2.48
C ASN A 144 14.62 7.91 -1.85
N LEU A 145 14.74 7.91 -0.52
CA LEU A 145 15.84 8.59 0.17
C LEU A 145 17.20 7.97 -0.17
N ALA A 146 17.29 6.64 -0.32
CA ALA A 146 18.51 5.98 -0.79
C ALA A 146 18.89 6.47 -2.20
N CYS A 147 17.94 6.55 -3.13
CA CYS A 147 18.15 7.10 -4.47
C CYS A 147 18.72 8.52 -4.42
N ILE A 148 18.15 9.40 -3.59
CA ILE A 148 18.69 10.76 -3.40
C ILE A 148 20.10 10.75 -2.81
N HIS A 149 20.38 9.89 -1.82
CA HIS A 149 21.71 9.79 -1.23
C HIS A 149 22.76 9.28 -2.23
N SER A 150 22.41 8.32 -3.08
CA SER A 150 23.25 7.87 -4.21
C SER A 150 23.55 9.01 -5.18
N LEU A 151 22.54 9.76 -5.59
CA LEU A 151 22.71 10.93 -6.47
C LEU A 151 23.61 12.00 -5.85
N MET A 152 23.55 12.18 -4.53
CA MET A 152 24.40 13.11 -3.76
C MET A 152 25.82 12.57 -3.49
N GLY A 153 26.11 11.31 -3.82
CA GLY A 153 27.41 10.68 -3.52
C GLY A 153 27.61 10.33 -2.04
N ASN A 154 26.53 10.28 -1.25
CA ASN A 154 26.57 9.98 0.17
C ASN A 154 26.41 8.47 0.42
N ASP A 155 27.50 7.73 0.23
CA ASP A 155 27.52 6.26 0.27
C ASP A 155 26.94 5.66 1.56
N ASP A 156 27.43 6.10 2.73
CA ASP A 156 26.98 5.57 4.03
C ASP A 156 25.47 5.79 4.25
N ALA A 157 24.98 6.97 3.85
CA ALA A 157 23.56 7.31 3.96
C ALA A 157 22.72 6.49 2.97
N CYS A 158 23.23 6.26 1.75
CA CYS A 158 22.59 5.41 0.76
C CYS A 158 22.47 3.96 1.26
N LEU A 159 23.57 3.36 1.72
CA LEU A 159 23.58 2.00 2.26
C LEU A 159 22.67 1.86 3.49
N SER A 160 22.69 2.84 4.39
CA SER A 160 21.80 2.87 5.56
C SER A 160 20.32 2.89 5.14
N ALA A 161 19.98 3.73 4.16
CA ALA A 161 18.62 3.84 3.63
C ALA A 161 18.17 2.55 2.90
N LEU A 162 19.03 1.93 2.09
CA LEU A 162 18.76 0.63 1.44
C LEU A 162 18.53 -0.48 2.47
N SER A 163 19.36 -0.54 3.51
CA SER A 163 19.22 -1.51 4.60
C SER A 163 17.91 -1.31 5.37
N ASN A 164 17.51 -0.06 5.58
CA ASN A 164 16.21 0.26 6.17
C ASN A 164 15.05 -0.13 5.25
N ALA A 165 15.18 0.04 3.94
CA ALA A 165 14.17 -0.41 2.98
C ALA A 165 13.94 -1.93 3.05
N VAL A 166 15.01 -2.72 3.20
CA VAL A 166 14.91 -4.18 3.46
C VAL A 166 14.15 -4.44 4.76
N LYS A 167 14.54 -3.78 5.85
CA LYS A 167 13.92 -3.95 7.17
C LYS A 167 12.42 -3.66 7.19
N HIS A 168 11.99 -2.68 6.39
CA HIS A 168 10.60 -2.26 6.29
C HIS A 168 9.81 -2.99 5.19
N GLY A 169 10.45 -3.89 4.44
CA GLY A 169 9.81 -4.61 3.32
C GLY A 169 9.42 -3.70 2.16
N SER A 170 10.10 -2.56 2.03
CA SER A 170 9.83 -1.52 1.03
C SER A 170 10.90 -1.44 -0.05
N LEU A 171 11.90 -2.34 -0.02
CA LEU A 171 12.87 -2.45 -1.10
C LEU A 171 12.17 -3.02 -2.35
N PRO A 172 12.35 -2.40 -3.53
CA PRO A 172 11.93 -3.00 -4.80
C PRO A 172 12.63 -4.34 -5.06
N SER A 173 12.22 -5.04 -6.13
CA SER A 173 12.94 -6.23 -6.57
C SER A 173 14.39 -5.91 -6.90
N GLU A 174 15.27 -6.89 -6.77
CA GLU A 174 16.69 -6.73 -7.13
C GLU A 174 16.87 -6.21 -8.55
N GLN A 175 16.06 -6.69 -9.50
CA GLN A 175 16.11 -6.21 -10.88
C GLN A 175 15.76 -4.72 -10.99
N GLU A 176 14.76 -4.26 -10.25
CA GLU A 176 14.40 -2.83 -10.19
C GLU A 176 15.52 -2.00 -9.56
N VAL A 177 16.11 -2.47 -8.45
CA VAL A 177 17.25 -1.81 -7.79
C VAL A 177 18.47 -1.71 -8.72
N LEU A 178 18.81 -2.79 -9.43
CA LEU A 178 19.95 -2.82 -10.35
C LEU A 178 19.72 -1.99 -11.62
N SER A 179 18.47 -1.80 -12.03
CA SER A 179 18.11 -0.98 -13.20
C SER A 179 17.79 0.47 -12.86
N ASP A 180 17.73 0.82 -11.57
CA ASP A 180 17.39 2.18 -11.14
C ASP A 180 18.49 3.18 -11.59
N PRO A 181 18.15 4.21 -12.39
CA PRO A 181 19.11 5.20 -12.83
C PRO A 181 19.65 6.07 -11.69
N ASP A 182 18.89 6.24 -10.60
CA ASP A 182 19.32 7.07 -9.48
C ASP A 182 20.39 6.36 -8.61
N LEU A 183 20.56 5.04 -8.79
CA LEU A 183 21.58 4.23 -8.12
C LEU A 183 22.85 4.03 -8.96
N GLU A 184 22.95 4.62 -10.15
CA GLU A 184 24.09 4.39 -11.06
C GLU A 184 25.45 4.70 -10.42
N ASN A 185 25.51 5.74 -9.57
CA ASN A 185 26.73 6.15 -8.87
C ASN A 185 27.27 5.09 -7.89
N VAL A 186 26.43 4.17 -7.44
CA VAL A 186 26.78 3.19 -6.40
C VAL A 186 26.91 1.76 -6.93
N LYS A 187 26.39 1.45 -8.12
CA LYS A 187 26.31 0.07 -8.66
C LYS A 187 27.63 -0.68 -8.74
N THR A 188 28.74 0.03 -8.93
CA THR A 188 30.08 -0.58 -9.03
C THR A 188 30.84 -0.59 -7.72
N LYS A 189 30.29 0.00 -6.65
CA LYS A 189 30.95 0.08 -5.35
C LYS A 189 30.87 -1.27 -4.64
N SER A 190 31.96 -1.67 -3.99
CA SER A 190 32.04 -2.97 -3.29
C SER A 190 30.91 -3.16 -2.29
N TRP A 191 30.63 -2.12 -1.48
CA TRP A 191 29.56 -2.17 -0.49
C TRP A 191 28.17 -2.41 -1.10
N PHE A 192 27.92 -1.93 -2.32
CA PHE A 192 26.64 -2.11 -3.00
C PHE A 192 26.52 -3.52 -3.55
N LEU A 193 27.61 -4.05 -4.13
CA LEU A 193 27.68 -5.46 -4.55
C LEU A 193 27.48 -6.41 -3.36
N ASP A 194 28.11 -6.12 -2.22
CA ASP A 194 27.95 -6.87 -0.98
C ASP A 194 26.50 -6.78 -0.46
N PHE A 195 25.88 -5.59 -0.54
CA PHE A 195 24.48 -5.40 -0.19
C PHE A 195 23.56 -6.28 -1.05
N ILE A 196 23.72 -6.26 -2.39
CA ILE A 196 22.90 -7.08 -3.30
C ILE A 196 23.09 -8.57 -3.02
N ALA A 197 24.34 -9.04 -2.87
CA ALA A 197 24.63 -10.43 -2.52
C ALA A 197 23.99 -10.84 -1.18
N SER A 198 23.92 -9.93 -0.21
CA SER A 198 23.28 -10.20 1.08
C SER A 198 21.78 -10.47 0.97
N LEU A 199 21.09 -9.91 -0.03
CA LEU A 199 19.65 -10.12 -0.25
C LEU A 199 19.34 -11.59 -0.53
N HIS A 200 20.20 -12.28 -1.29
CA HIS A 200 20.03 -13.71 -1.60
C HIS A 200 20.11 -14.57 -0.34
N THR A 201 21.01 -14.24 0.60
CA THR A 201 21.14 -14.96 1.87
C THR A 201 19.94 -14.77 2.81
N ILE A 202 19.22 -13.65 2.67
CA ILE A 202 18.00 -13.37 3.43
C ILE A 202 16.83 -14.19 2.87
N VAL A 203 16.69 -14.26 1.54
CA VAL A 203 15.67 -15.07 0.87
C VAL A 203 15.82 -16.55 1.25
N GLU A 204 17.03 -17.10 1.14
CA GLU A 204 17.35 -18.50 1.48
C GLU A 204 17.08 -18.84 2.96
N LYS A 205 17.17 -17.88 3.89
CA LYS A 205 16.82 -18.11 5.31
C LYS A 205 15.32 -18.01 5.58
N SER A 206 14.60 -17.25 4.77
CA SER A 206 13.16 -17.04 4.93
C SER A 206 12.31 -18.19 4.38
N GLU A 207 12.75 -18.86 3.30
CA GLU A 207 12.04 -20.00 2.68
C GLU A 207 11.92 -21.23 3.59
N PRO A 208 12.99 -21.74 4.25
CA PRO A 208 12.91 -22.88 5.17
C PRO A 208 12.02 -22.60 6.38
N MET A 209 12.03 -21.35 6.89
CA MET A 209 11.17 -20.93 8.00
C MET A 209 9.70 -20.89 7.61
N ALA A 210 9.36 -20.36 6.43
CA ALA A 210 8.00 -20.35 5.92
C ALA A 210 7.46 -21.78 5.69
N GLU A 211 8.27 -22.66 5.11
CA GLU A 211 7.91 -24.07 4.92
C GLU A 211 7.72 -24.82 6.24
N ALA A 212 8.59 -24.59 7.23
CA ALA A 212 8.47 -25.18 8.56
C ALA A 212 7.19 -24.71 9.27
N GLN A 213 6.84 -23.43 9.17
CA GLN A 213 5.60 -22.89 9.75
C GLN A 213 4.35 -23.44 9.08
N VAL A 214 4.37 -23.65 7.75
CA VAL A 214 3.27 -24.29 7.02
C VAL A 214 3.11 -25.76 7.42
N LYS A 215 4.23 -26.50 7.54
CA LYS A 215 4.21 -27.89 8.03
C LYS A 215 3.68 -27.97 9.47
N GLN A 216 4.09 -27.05 10.35
CA GLN A 216 3.64 -27.01 11.75
C GLN A 216 2.14 -26.66 11.87
N LYS A 217 1.63 -25.72 11.07
CA LYS A 217 0.19 -25.43 10.99
C LYS A 217 -0.62 -26.62 10.49
N LYS A 218 -0.16 -27.30 9.44
CA LYS A 218 -0.80 -28.53 8.94
C LYS A 218 -0.82 -29.62 10.00
N TYR A 219 0.29 -29.81 10.72
CA TYR A 219 0.36 -30.80 11.80
C TYR A 219 -0.59 -30.48 12.96
N ALA A 220 -0.67 -29.20 13.37
CA ALA A 220 -1.60 -28.74 14.40
C ALA A 220 -3.08 -28.90 13.98
N LEU A 221 -3.41 -28.65 12.71
CA LEU A 221 -4.75 -28.84 12.17
C LEU A 221 -5.15 -30.32 12.22
N VAL A 222 -4.28 -31.22 11.74
CA VAL A 222 -4.50 -32.67 11.77
C VAL A 222 -4.67 -33.17 13.21
N GLN A 223 -3.87 -32.70 14.15
CA GLN A 223 -4.01 -33.05 15.58
C GLN A 223 -5.35 -32.58 16.16
N SER A 224 -5.82 -31.39 15.78
CA SER A 224 -7.13 -30.87 16.22
C SER A 224 -8.30 -31.69 15.67
N GLU A 225 -8.22 -32.13 14.41
CA GLU A 225 -9.24 -32.97 13.78
C GLU A 225 -9.28 -34.38 14.39
N VAL A 226 -8.11 -34.97 14.66
CA VAL A 226 -8.00 -36.28 15.33
C VAL A 226 -8.55 -36.21 16.75
N LYS A 227 -8.21 -35.16 17.51
CA LYS A 227 -8.72 -34.96 18.88
C LYS A 227 -10.25 -34.82 18.89
N THR A 228 -10.81 -34.08 17.93
CA THR A 228 -12.26 -33.89 17.78
C THR A 228 -12.97 -35.21 17.47
N LYS A 229 -12.41 -36.05 16.59
CA LYS A 229 -12.95 -37.38 16.28
C LYS A 229 -12.90 -38.35 17.47
N ILE A 230 -11.80 -38.33 18.23
CA ILE A 230 -11.66 -39.18 19.43
C ILE A 230 -12.68 -38.76 20.49
N GLN A 231 -12.85 -37.47 20.73
CA GLN A 231 -13.85 -36.96 21.69
C GLN A 231 -15.29 -37.32 21.28
N ALA A 232 -15.61 -37.30 19.99
CA ALA A 232 -16.91 -37.75 19.48
C ALA A 232 -17.14 -39.25 19.74
N SER A 233 -16.12 -40.10 19.56
CA SER A 233 -16.23 -41.55 19.78
C SER A 233 -16.36 -41.94 21.26
N VAL A 234 -15.79 -41.16 22.19
CA VAL A 234 -15.87 -41.43 23.64
C VAL A 234 -17.23 -41.02 24.22
N ALA A 235 -17.93 -40.05 23.61
CA ALA A 235 -19.26 -39.63 24.03
C ALA A 235 -20.38 -40.63 23.65
N GLU A 236 -20.11 -41.59 22.76
CA GLU A 236 -21.10 -42.54 22.25
C GLU A 236 -21.18 -43.85 23.08
N VAL A 237 -20.31 -44.02 24.08
CA VAL A 237 -20.33 -45.20 24.98
C VAL A 237 -20.81 -44.79 26.38
N ALA A 238 -22.13 -44.74 26.57
CA ALA A 238 -22.76 -44.65 27.89
C ALA A 238 -22.95 -46.05 28.52
N PRO A 239 -22.92 -46.20 29.86
CA PRO A 239 -22.95 -47.50 30.52
C PRO A 239 -24.37 -48.10 30.56
N ILE A 240 -24.44 -49.42 30.40
CA ILE A 240 -25.67 -50.22 30.44
C ILE A 240 -25.87 -50.78 31.86
N GLY A 241 -27.07 -50.53 32.43
CA GLY A 241 -27.74 -51.46 33.32
C GLY A 241 -27.97 -50.99 34.77
N GLU A 242 -29.24 -50.82 35.16
CA GLU A 242 -29.88 -51.70 36.15
C GLU A 242 -31.41 -51.66 36.02
N ALA A 243 -32.04 -52.77 36.40
CA ALA A 243 -33.30 -53.29 35.88
C ALA A 243 -34.57 -52.94 36.70
N ALA A 244 -35.69 -53.29 36.07
CA ALA A 244 -37.09 -53.06 36.44
C ALA A 244 -37.56 -53.59 37.81
N VAL A 245 -38.59 -52.92 38.35
CA VAL A 245 -39.69 -53.58 39.07
C VAL A 245 -41.03 -52.98 38.60
N ILE A 246 -41.89 -53.89 38.17
CA ILE A 246 -43.30 -53.83 37.77
C ILE A 246 -44.15 -54.10 39.03
N ASP A 247 -45.24 -53.37 39.28
CA ASP A 247 -46.62 -53.81 38.95
C ASP A 247 -47.74 -52.97 39.61
N ALA A 248 -48.83 -52.84 38.84
CA ALA A 248 -50.26 -52.78 39.16
C ALA A 248 -50.88 -51.76 40.18
N GLU A 249 -51.77 -50.90 39.63
CA GLU A 249 -53.23 -50.80 39.90
C GLU A 249 -53.77 -51.23 41.28
N ASP A 250 -54.75 -50.61 41.93
CA ASP A 250 -55.76 -49.58 41.63
C ASP A 250 -56.56 -49.37 42.95
N SER A 251 -57.47 -48.39 42.96
CA SER A 251 -58.69 -48.33 43.79
C SER A 251 -58.62 -47.64 45.17
N SER A 252 -58.92 -46.33 45.11
CA SER A 252 -60.16 -45.68 45.61
C SER A 252 -60.53 -45.62 47.11
N ILE A 253 -61.29 -44.55 47.43
CA ILE A 253 -62.20 -44.30 48.58
C ILE A 253 -61.54 -43.57 49.78
N ILE A 254 -61.70 -42.25 49.97
CA ILE A 254 -62.85 -41.41 50.44
C ILE A 254 -62.95 -41.30 51.98
N THR A 255 -63.22 -40.06 52.44
CA THR A 255 -63.63 -39.52 53.78
C THR A 255 -62.49 -39.29 54.79
N SER A 256 -62.16 -38.05 55.17
CA SER A 256 -62.88 -37.04 55.97
C SER A 256 -63.14 -37.47 57.41
N GLU A 257 -62.48 -36.84 58.39
CA GLU A 257 -63.08 -35.95 59.39
C GLU A 257 -62.21 -35.79 60.65
N HIS A 258 -62.22 -34.55 61.16
CA HIS A 258 -61.80 -34.04 62.48
C HIS A 258 -60.32 -33.77 62.75
#